data_AF-A0A4C1TG00-F1
#
_entry.id   AF-A0A4C1TG00-F1
#
_cell.length_a   1.000
_cell.length_b   1.000
_cell.length_c   1.000
_cell.angle_alpha   90.00
_cell.angle_beta   90.00
_cell.angle_gamma   90.00
#
_symmetry.space_group_name_H-M   'P 1'
#
loop_
_entity.id
_entity.type
_entity.pdbx_description
1 polymer ?
#
loop_
_entity_poly.entity_id
_entity_poly.type
_entity_poly.pdbx_seq_one_letter_code
_entity_poly.pdbx_strand_id
1 'polypeptide(L)'
;MLFGNSYHFTTLSEYENIAYVQYAEELKLLSEQFSNNFSDFKNMEDCFNLFATPTKSNVQNAPIHLQMELIEIHENVLLKSKFEDMDLSDFYKKYLEEDHFPQLRKFTRRLICAFGLAVFTNANSSFQ
;
A
#
# COMPACT_ATOMS: atom_id res chain seq x y z
N MET A 1 -5.04 -37.01 -5.85
CA MET A 1 -4.67 -37.67 -4.58
C MET A 1 -3.53 -38.63 -4.88
N LEU A 2 -2.30 -38.28 -4.50
CA LEU A 2 -1.13 -39.15 -4.69
C LEU A 2 -1.07 -40.14 -3.53
N PHE A 3 -1.51 -41.38 -3.74
CA PHE A 3 -1.22 -42.49 -2.83
C PHE A 3 0.24 -42.92 -3.04
N GLY A 4 1.17 -42.14 -2.48
CA GLY A 4 2.60 -42.45 -2.45
C GLY A 4 2.95 -43.27 -1.22
N ASN A 5 3.54 -44.45 -1.43
CA ASN A 5 3.90 -45.44 -0.42
C ASN A 5 4.90 -44.84 0.62
N SER A 6 4.42 -44.38 1.78
CA SER A 6 5.23 -43.67 2.80
C SER A 6 6.10 -44.58 3.68
N TYR A 7 6.11 -45.88 3.43
CA TYR A 7 6.82 -46.90 4.22
C TYR A 7 8.33 -46.69 4.34
N HIS A 8 8.95 -45.92 3.43
CA HIS A 8 10.38 -45.61 3.49
C HIS A 8 10.70 -44.34 4.29
N PHE A 9 9.69 -43.58 4.70
CA PHE A 9 9.85 -42.34 5.48
C PHE A 9 9.12 -42.51 6.82
N THR A 10 9.75 -43.21 7.76
CA THR A 10 9.18 -43.52 9.09
C THR A 10 8.70 -42.27 9.82
N THR A 11 9.45 -41.17 9.75
CA THR A 11 9.06 -39.87 10.32
C THR A 11 7.83 -39.25 9.66
N LEU A 12 7.59 -39.53 8.37
CA LEU A 12 6.42 -39.04 7.64
C LEU A 12 5.18 -39.92 7.89
N SER A 13 5.37 -41.22 8.15
CA SER A 13 4.28 -42.14 8.51
C SER A 13 3.76 -41.96 9.94
N GLU A 14 4.54 -41.32 10.82
CA GLU A 14 4.14 -40.97 12.19
C GLU A 14 3.33 -39.66 12.24
N TYR A 15 3.36 -38.86 11.17
CA TYR A 15 2.62 -37.62 11.10
C TYR A 15 1.25 -37.89 10.46
N GLU A 16 0.18 -37.80 11.25
CA GLU A 16 -1.17 -37.69 10.68
C GLU A 16 -1.20 -36.45 9.79
N ASN A 17 -1.84 -36.57 8.62
CA ASN A 17 -2.13 -35.41 7.77
C ASN A 17 -3.09 -34.51 8.56
N ILE A 18 -2.53 -33.64 9.42
CA ILE A 18 -3.29 -32.66 10.18
C ILE A 18 -4.06 -31.88 9.13
N ALA A 19 -5.39 -32.01 9.15
CA ALA A 19 -6.25 -31.57 8.08
C ALA A 19 -6.00 -30.08 7.80
N TYR A 20 -5.17 -29.78 6.80
CA TYR A 20 -4.86 -28.41 6.36
C TYR A 20 -6.14 -27.63 5.95
N VAL A 21 -7.24 -28.36 5.78
CA VAL A 21 -8.60 -27.86 5.61
C VAL A 21 -8.97 -26.83 6.68
N GLN A 22 -8.64 -27.06 7.95
CA GLN A 22 -8.97 -26.10 9.03
C GLN A 22 -8.23 -24.77 8.86
N TYR A 23 -6.99 -24.79 8.38
CA TYR A 23 -6.24 -23.57 8.09
C TYR A 23 -6.74 -22.88 6.82
N ALA A 24 -7.28 -23.64 5.86
CA ALA A 24 -7.82 -23.05 4.64
C ALA A 24 -9.04 -22.14 4.92
N GLU A 25 -9.90 -22.54 5.87
CA GLU A 25 -11.03 -21.72 6.31
C GLU A 25 -10.56 -20.46 7.05
N GLU A 26 -9.61 -20.59 7.98
CA GLU A 26 -9.02 -19.46 8.71
C GLU A 26 -8.31 -18.47 7.77
N LEU A 27 -7.54 -18.96 6.79
CA LEU A 27 -6.88 -18.12 5.78
C LEU A 27 -7.89 -17.37 4.90
N LYS A 28 -9.02 -18.01 4.58
CA LYS A 28 -10.09 -17.37 3.82
C LYS A 28 -10.76 -16.27 4.64
N LEU A 29 -11.08 -16.54 5.91
CA LEU A 29 -11.64 -15.55 6.82
C LEU A 29 -10.71 -14.35 6.99
N LEU A 30 -9.42 -14.59 7.18
CA LEU A 30 -8.40 -13.56 7.28
C LEU A 30 -8.32 -12.71 6.00
N SER A 31 -8.41 -13.35 4.83
CA SER A 31 -8.40 -12.67 3.53
C SER A 31 -9.65 -11.79 3.34
N GLU A 32 -10.83 -12.25 3.77
CA GLU A 32 -12.07 -11.49 3.72
C GLU A 32 -12.03 -10.30 4.68
N GLN A 33 -11.54 -10.48 5.91
CA GLN A 33 -11.35 -9.40 6.88
C GLN A 33 -10.37 -8.35 6.37
N PHE A 34 -9.26 -8.76 5.78
CA PHE A 34 -8.32 -7.84 5.15
C PHE A 34 -9.01 -7.07 4.01
N SER A 35 -9.69 -7.77 3.11
CA SER A 35 -10.39 -7.14 1.99
C SER A 35 -11.45 -6.12 2.43
N ASN A 36 -12.17 -6.40 3.51
CA ASN A 36 -13.18 -5.50 4.06
C ASN A 36 -12.53 -4.29 4.75
N ASN A 37 -11.49 -4.50 5.56
CA ASN A 37 -10.79 -3.42 6.27
C ASN A 37 -10.06 -2.47 5.32
N PHE A 38 -9.60 -2.98 4.18
CA PHE A 38 -8.97 -2.19 3.12
C PHE A 38 -9.92 -1.85 1.97
N SER A 39 -11.24 -2.04 2.14
CA SER A 39 -12.22 -1.71 1.10
C SER A 39 -12.22 -0.21 0.77
N ASP A 40 -12.09 0.64 1.79
CA ASP A 40 -11.97 2.10 1.62
C ASP A 40 -10.68 2.52 0.90
N PHE A 41 -9.62 1.69 0.93
CA PHE A 41 -8.38 1.96 0.22
C PHE A 41 -8.53 1.82 -1.30
N LYS A 42 -9.50 1.02 -1.76
CA LYS A 42 -9.84 0.97 -3.19
C LYS A 42 -10.36 2.32 -3.67
N ASN A 43 -11.10 3.03 -2.83
CA ASN A 43 -11.58 4.38 -3.13
C ASN A 43 -10.46 5.44 -3.07
N MET A 44 -9.29 5.09 -2.52
CA MET A 44 -8.10 5.94 -2.46
C MET A 44 -7.06 5.57 -3.52
N GLU A 45 -7.34 4.62 -4.41
CA GLU A 45 -6.41 4.16 -5.45
C GLU A 45 -5.88 5.32 -6.30
N ASP A 46 -6.76 6.22 -6.74
CA ASP A 46 -6.37 7.42 -7.49
C ASP A 46 -5.44 8.33 -6.69
N CYS A 47 -5.65 8.43 -5.38
CA CYS A 47 -4.78 9.18 -4.48
C CYS A 47 -3.39 8.54 -4.37
N PHE A 48 -3.32 7.20 -4.32
CA PHE A 48 -2.03 6.48 -4.32
C PHE A 48 -1.31 6.61 -5.65
N ASN A 49 -2.02 6.53 -6.77
CA ASN A 49 -1.44 6.71 -8.09
C ASN A 49 -0.87 8.12 -8.26
N LEU A 50 -1.58 9.15 -7.80
CA LEU A 50 -1.11 10.52 -7.79
C LEU A 50 0.13 10.69 -6.90
N PHE A 51 0.14 10.09 -5.71
CA PHE A 51 1.29 10.10 -4.81
C PHE A 51 2.50 9.32 -5.36
N ALA A 52 2.28 8.21 -6.04
CA ALA A 52 3.33 7.37 -6.62
C ALA A 52 3.90 7.95 -7.91
N THR A 53 3.16 8.81 -8.61
CA THR A 53 3.57 9.38 -9.90
C THR A 53 3.25 10.87 -10.04
N PRO A 54 3.64 11.74 -9.08
CA PRO A 54 3.28 13.16 -9.07
C PRO A 54 3.85 13.93 -10.27
N THR A 55 4.86 13.40 -10.98
CA THR A 55 5.48 14.01 -12.16
C THR A 55 4.84 13.58 -13.50
N LYS A 56 4.00 12.53 -13.47
CA LYS A 56 3.37 11.91 -14.66
C LYS A 56 1.85 11.80 -14.52
N SER A 57 1.29 12.24 -13.40
CA SER A 57 -0.14 12.13 -13.10
C SER A 57 -0.99 12.94 -14.07
N ASN A 58 -2.26 12.57 -14.27
CA ASN A 58 -3.17 13.40 -15.05
C ASN A 58 -3.70 14.56 -14.18
N VAL A 59 -3.17 15.77 -14.40
CA VAL A 59 -3.58 16.98 -13.68
C VAL A 59 -5.09 17.22 -13.77
N GLN A 60 -5.74 16.94 -14.90
CA GLN A 60 -7.16 17.21 -15.09
C GLN A 60 -8.05 16.34 -14.19
N ASN A 61 -7.58 15.14 -13.84
CA ASN A 61 -8.29 14.21 -12.97
C ASN A 61 -7.92 14.41 -11.49
N ALA A 62 -6.89 15.22 -11.20
CA ALA A 62 -6.48 15.48 -9.83
C ALA A 62 -7.45 16.44 -9.13
N PRO A 63 -7.54 16.38 -7.78
CA PRO A 63 -8.29 17.37 -7.01
C PRO A 63 -7.85 18.80 -7.32
N ILE A 64 -8.82 19.71 -7.53
CA ILE A 64 -8.58 21.10 -7.97
C ILE A 64 -7.49 21.81 -7.14
N HIS A 65 -7.50 21.61 -5.82
CA HIS A 65 -6.54 22.22 -4.90
C HIS A 65 -5.09 21.72 -5.06
N LEU A 66 -4.86 20.64 -5.81
CA LEU A 66 -3.53 20.10 -6.12
C LEU A 66 -3.06 20.43 -7.53
N GLN A 67 -3.97 20.84 -8.43
CA GLN A 67 -3.67 20.94 -9.85
C GLN A 67 -2.54 21.94 -10.15
N MET A 68 -2.51 23.11 -9.49
CA MET A 68 -1.44 24.09 -9.72
C MET A 68 -0.07 23.56 -9.29
N GLU A 69 0.04 23.00 -8.08
CA GLU A 69 1.30 22.43 -7.57
C GLU A 69 1.79 21.26 -8.43
N LEU A 70 0.87 20.44 -8.96
CA LEU A 70 1.22 19.36 -9.90
C LEU A 70 1.74 19.88 -11.24
N ILE A 71 1.14 20.96 -11.78
CA ILE A 71 1.65 21.60 -12.99
C ILE A 71 3.07 22.11 -12.77
N GLU A 72 3.33 22.76 -11.65
CA GLU A 72 4.68 23.26 -11.31
C GLU A 72 5.71 22.13 -11.24
N ILE A 73 5.35 21.00 -10.62
CA ILE A 73 6.21 19.81 -10.57
C ILE A 73 6.44 19.23 -11.97
N HIS A 74 5.41 19.21 -12.82
CA HIS A 74 5.52 18.72 -14.18
C HIS A 74 6.40 19.60 -15.05
N GLU A 75 6.32 20.92 -14.93
CA GLU A 75 7.14 21.83 -15.76
C GLU A 75 8.59 21.92 -15.28
N ASN A 76 8.88 21.46 -14.06
CA ASN A 76 10.23 21.50 -13.50
C ASN A 76 11.06 20.25 -13.88
N VAL A 77 11.95 20.43 -14.86
CA VAL A 77 12.88 19.40 -15.34
C VAL A 77 13.77 18.84 -14.23
N LEU A 78 14.18 19.67 -13.28
CA LEU A 78 15.03 19.23 -12.16
C LEU A 78 14.25 18.33 -11.20
N LEU A 79 13.02 18.69 -10.85
CA LEU A 79 12.15 17.86 -10.01
C LEU A 79 11.84 16.51 -10.68
N LYS A 80 11.58 16.52 -11.99
CA LYS A 80 11.38 15.30 -12.78
C LYS A 80 12.60 14.38 -12.75
N SER A 81 13.80 14.91 -13.01
CA SER A 81 15.04 14.12 -12.93
C SER A 81 15.25 13.55 -11.53
N LYS A 82 15.08 14.38 -10.50
CA LYS A 82 15.26 13.95 -9.11
C LYS A 82 14.29 12.87 -8.70
N PHE A 83 13.04 12.95 -9.15
CA PHE A 83 12.03 11.93 -8.89
C PHE A 83 12.42 10.55 -9.43
N GLU A 84 13.05 10.47 -10.61
CA GLU A 84 13.52 9.20 -11.19
C GLU A 84 14.79 8.68 -10.51
N ASP A 85 15.62 9.56 -9.97
CA ASP A 85 16.93 9.23 -9.39
C ASP A 85 16.88 8.83 -7.90
N MET A 86 15.74 8.95 -7.23
CA MET A 86 15.65 8.82 -5.77
C MET A 86 14.39 8.11 -5.27
N ASP A 87 14.44 7.64 -4.02
CA ASP A 87 13.27 7.07 -3.36
C ASP A 87 12.17 8.10 -3.12
N LEU A 88 10.93 7.64 -3.24
CA LEU A 88 9.72 8.46 -3.08
C LEU A 88 9.69 9.24 -1.76
N SER A 89 10.03 8.58 -0.64
CA SER A 89 10.12 9.22 0.67
C SER A 89 11.12 10.38 0.68
N ASP A 90 12.27 10.19 0.04
CA ASP A 90 13.31 11.21 0.01
C ASP A 90 12.92 12.38 -0.91
N PHE A 91 12.22 12.10 -2.01
CA PHE A 91 11.69 13.13 -2.90
C PHE A 91 10.74 14.06 -2.13
N TYR A 92 9.74 13.50 -1.46
CA TYR A 92 8.76 14.26 -0.69
C TYR A 92 9.36 14.98 0.52
N LYS A 93 10.47 14.50 1.09
CA LYS A 93 11.16 15.16 2.21
C LYS A 93 12.07 16.30 1.75
N LYS A 94 12.80 16.12 0.64
CA LYS A 94 13.86 17.05 0.20
C LYS A 94 13.35 18.13 -0.74
N TYR A 95 12.31 17.84 -1.54
CA TYR A 95 11.89 18.71 -2.64
C TYR A 95 10.49 19.31 -2.48
N LEU A 96 9.65 18.76 -1.59
CA LEU A 96 8.38 19.39 -1.20
C LEU A 96 8.54 20.23 0.06
N GLU A 97 9.22 21.37 -0.07
CA GLU A 97 9.28 22.37 1.00
C GLU A 97 7.89 22.92 1.34
N GLU A 98 7.65 23.27 2.61
CA GLU A 98 6.32 23.73 3.08
C GLU A 98 5.80 24.95 2.33
N ASP A 99 6.71 25.84 1.95
CA ASP A 99 6.39 27.14 1.40
C ASP A 99 6.09 27.10 -0.10
N HIS A 100 6.56 26.05 -0.79
CA HIS A 100 6.40 25.90 -2.25
C HIS A 100 5.29 24.91 -2.62
N PHE A 101 5.10 23.83 -1.85
CA PHE A 101 4.10 22.78 -2.15
C PHE A 101 3.22 22.44 -0.94
N PRO A 102 2.53 23.42 -0.34
CA PRO A 102 1.77 23.21 0.90
C PRO A 102 0.62 22.21 0.75
N GLN A 103 -0.09 22.21 -0.38
CA GLN A 103 -1.26 21.35 -0.58
C GLN A 103 -0.84 19.91 -0.83
N LEU A 104 0.17 19.69 -1.66
CA LEU A 104 0.68 18.37 -1.99
C LEU A 104 1.37 17.74 -0.78
N ARG A 105 2.03 18.53 0.06
CA ARG A 105 2.58 18.05 1.34
C ARG A 105 1.48 17.70 2.35
N LYS A 106 0.41 18.50 2.44
CA LYS A 106 -0.76 18.19 3.28
C LYS A 106 -1.46 16.92 2.81
N PHE A 107 -1.63 16.77 1.50
CA PHE A 107 -2.17 15.56 0.87
C PHE A 107 -1.33 14.32 1.20
N THR A 108 -0.02 14.41 0.98
CA THR A 108 0.93 13.34 1.28
C THR A 108 0.87 12.92 2.75
N ARG A 109 0.89 13.88 3.68
CA ARG A 109 0.76 13.60 5.12
C ARG A 109 -0.53 12.86 5.44
N ARG A 110 -1.67 13.31 4.89
CA ARG A 110 -2.96 12.64 5.09
C ARG A 110 -2.95 11.20 4.57
N LEU A 111 -2.37 10.98 3.39
CA LEU A 111 -2.30 9.66 2.78
C LEU A 111 -1.43 8.70 3.60
N ILE A 112 -0.26 9.16 4.05
CA ILE A 112 0.64 8.38 4.93
C ILE A 112 -0.04 8.08 6.27
N CYS A 113 -0.71 9.06 6.89
CA CYS A 113 -1.44 8.84 8.13
C CYS A 113 -2.60 7.86 7.98
N ALA A 114 -3.37 7.94 6.88
CA ALA A 114 -4.44 6.99 6.58
C ALA A 114 -3.91 5.56 6.45
N PHE A 115 -2.77 5.39 5.75
CA PHE A 115 -2.10 4.10 5.64
C PHE A 115 -1.62 3.58 7.00
N GLY A 116 -0.95 4.43 7.78
CA GLY A 116 -0.46 4.07 9.10
C GLY A 116 -1.59 3.65 10.04
N LEU A 117 -2.69 4.42 10.08
CA LEU A 117 -3.85 4.10 10.90
C LEU A 117 -4.48 2.77 10.52
N ALA A 118 -4.60 2.43 9.24
CA ALA A 118 -5.14 1.13 8.84
C ALA A 118 -4.27 -0.06 9.26
N VAL A 119 -2.95 0.14 9.38
CA VAL A 119 -2.04 -0.86 9.95
C VAL A 119 -2.18 -0.92 11.47
N PHE A 120 -2.24 0.24 12.15
CA PHE A 120 -2.28 0.31 13.62
C PHE A 120 -3.62 -0.07 14.25
N THR A 121 -4.76 0.26 13.64
CA THR A 121 -6.08 -0.16 14.16
C THR A 121 -6.23 -1.67 14.15
N ASN A 122 -5.62 -2.35 13.18
CA ASN A 122 -5.66 -3.80 13.02
C ASN A 122 -4.81 -4.55 14.08
N ALA A 123 -3.73 -3.91 14.57
CA ALA A 123 -2.91 -4.45 15.64
C ALA A 123 -3.60 -4.43 17.02
N ASN A 124 -4.62 -3.57 17.21
CA ASN A 124 -5.37 -3.49 18.47
C ASN A 124 -6.67 -4.31 18.46
N SER A 125 -7.26 -4.59 17.29
CA SER A 125 -8.46 -5.44 17.17
C SER A 125 -8.18 -6.94 17.28
N SER A 126 -6.90 -7.35 17.29
CA SER A 126 -6.47 -8.74 17.50
C SER A 126 -6.18 -9.07 18.98
N PHE A 127 -6.49 -8.15 19.91
CA PHE A 127 -6.32 -8.31 21.36
C PHE A 127 -7.64 -8.19 22.18
N GLN A 128 -8.81 -8.26 21.53
CA GLN A 128 -10.11 -8.44 22.19
C GLN A 128 -10.75 -9.74 21.72
#